data_AF-A0A0A6VP16-F1
#
_entry.id   AF-A0A0A6VP16-F1
#
_cell.length_a   1.000
_cell.length_b   1.000
_cell.length_c   1.000
_cell.angle_alpha   90.00
_cell.angle_beta   90.00
_cell.angle_gamma   90.00
#
_symmetry.space_group_name_H-M   'P 1'
#
loop_
_entity.id
_entity.type
_entity.pdbx_description
1 polymer ?
#
loop_
_entity_poly.entity_id
_entity_poly.type
_entity_poly.pdbx_seq_one_letter_code
_entity_poly.pdbx_strand_id
1 'polypeptide(L)'
;ELRTDYADTVTFVHRYFPLPGHRNSMNAAVAVEAAAQQGKYEAMYQRMYETQAQWGESAEDKSAVFRGFAQDLGLDMAAFDAAVADPATQERVELDVADGEALGVGGTPTFYLDGEVLNPESLEQFRAAVEAAATD
;
A
#
# COMPACT_ATOMS: atom_id res chain seq x y z
N GLU A 1 13.95 7.35 -2.44
CA GLU A 1 15.24 7.68 -1.79
C GLU A 1 15.59 6.63 -0.76
N LEU A 2 14.99 6.57 0.42
CA LEU A 2 15.37 5.59 1.47
C LEU A 2 15.39 4.11 1.01
N ARG A 3 14.37 3.65 0.27
CA ARG A 3 14.33 2.28 -0.28
C ARG A 3 15.51 1.99 -1.23
N THR A 4 16.02 3.01 -1.90
CA THR A 4 17.17 2.92 -2.81
C THR A 4 18.47 3.03 -2.04
N ASP A 5 18.56 3.99 -1.12
CA ASP A 5 19.76 4.27 -0.32
C ASP A 5 20.14 3.08 0.58
N TYR A 6 19.15 2.30 1.04
CA TYR A 6 19.32 1.19 1.98
C TYR A 6 18.85 -0.16 1.43
N ALA A 7 18.78 -0.34 0.11
CA ALA A 7 18.24 -1.54 -0.53
C ALA A 7 18.95 -2.85 -0.11
N ASP A 8 20.24 -2.78 0.22
CA ASP A 8 21.07 -3.94 0.55
C ASP A 8 21.03 -4.31 2.05
N THR A 9 20.56 -3.40 2.90
CA THR A 9 20.61 -3.54 4.37
C THR A 9 19.24 -3.51 5.03
N VAL A 10 18.23 -2.92 4.38
CA VAL A 10 16.89 -2.76 4.95
C VAL A 10 15.83 -3.24 3.95
N THR A 11 14.97 -4.15 4.41
CA THR A 11 13.80 -4.57 3.64
C THR A 11 12.60 -3.69 3.97
N PHE A 12 12.08 -2.98 2.97
CA PHE A 12 10.87 -2.17 3.13
C PHE A 12 9.64 -2.98 2.70
N VAL A 13 8.73 -3.22 3.64
CA VAL A 13 7.45 -3.88 3.39
C VAL A 13 6.32 -2.87 3.58
N HIS A 14 5.43 -2.79 2.61
CA HIS A 14 4.17 -2.06 2.75
C HIS A 14 3.06 -3.07 3.03
N ARG A 15 2.21 -2.77 4.01
CA ARG A 15 1.02 -3.56 4.34
C ARG A 15 -0.23 -2.74 4.15
N TYR A 16 -1.27 -3.36 3.60
CA TYR A 16 -2.54 -2.66 3.40
C TYR A 16 -3.27 -2.45 4.73
N PHE A 17 -3.86 -1.28 4.90
CA PHE A 17 -4.72 -1.00 6.04
C PHE A 17 -5.86 -0.04 5.65
N PRO A 18 -6.75 -0.43 4.71
CA PRO A 18 -7.89 0.39 4.32
C PRO A 18 -8.77 0.71 5.53
N LEU A 19 -8.84 1.99 5.91
CA LEU A 19 -9.56 2.42 7.09
C LEU A 19 -11.09 2.40 6.88
N PRO A 20 -11.87 1.90 7.86
CA PRO A 20 -13.32 2.02 7.87
C PRO A 20 -13.76 3.48 7.70
N GLY A 21 -14.80 3.71 6.90
CA GLY A 21 -15.30 5.06 6.62
C GLY A 21 -14.67 5.74 5.40
N HIS A 22 -13.50 5.28 4.93
CA HIS A 22 -12.94 5.71 3.65
C HIS A 22 -13.47 4.82 2.52
N ARG A 23 -14.55 5.25 1.85
CA ARG A 23 -15.28 4.45 0.87
C ARG A 23 -14.39 3.72 -0.15
N ASN A 24 -13.38 4.40 -0.67
CA ASN A 24 -12.56 3.90 -1.77
C ASN A 24 -11.28 3.19 -1.32
N SER A 25 -10.98 3.13 -0.01
CA SER A 25 -9.71 2.60 0.50
C SER A 25 -9.53 1.11 0.18
N MET A 26 -10.56 0.29 0.40
CA MET A 26 -10.52 -1.15 0.09
C MET A 26 -10.39 -1.40 -1.41
N ASN A 27 -11.19 -0.73 -2.23
CA ASN A 27 -11.14 -0.87 -3.70
C ASN A 27 -9.78 -0.45 -4.26
N ALA A 28 -9.16 0.60 -3.70
CA ALA A 28 -7.81 1.02 -4.08
C ALA A 28 -6.76 -0.04 -3.70
N ALA A 29 -6.83 -0.62 -2.49
CA ALA A 29 -5.94 -1.69 -2.06
C ALA A 29 -6.06 -2.94 -2.93
N VAL A 30 -7.29 -3.39 -3.24
CA VAL A 30 -7.54 -4.52 -4.16
C VAL A 30 -6.99 -4.24 -5.55
N ALA A 31 -7.13 -3.02 -6.08
CA ALA A 31 -6.56 -2.66 -7.37
C ALA A 31 -5.02 -2.67 -7.37
N VAL A 32 -4.37 -2.24 -6.27
CA VAL A 32 -2.92 -2.34 -6.12
C VAL A 32 -2.48 -3.80 -6.02
N GLU A 33 -3.22 -4.64 -5.29
CA GLU A 33 -2.93 -6.07 -5.17
C GLU A 33 -3.09 -6.82 -6.49
N ALA A 34 -4.16 -6.52 -7.24
CA ALA A 34 -4.36 -7.06 -8.59
C ALA A 34 -3.21 -6.66 -9.54
N ALA A 35 -2.67 -5.44 -9.41
CA ALA A 35 -1.50 -5.02 -10.16
C ALA A 35 -0.21 -5.71 -9.68
N ALA A 36 -0.10 -6.02 -8.38
CA ALA A 36 1.02 -6.74 -7.80
C ALA A 36 1.15 -8.16 -8.39
N GLN A 37 0.03 -8.84 -8.64
CA GLN A 37 0.00 -10.15 -9.30
C GLN A 37 0.60 -10.14 -10.72
N GLN A 38 0.71 -8.96 -11.34
CA GLN A 38 1.35 -8.75 -12.65
C GLN A 38 2.74 -8.09 -12.54
N GLY A 39 3.32 -8.01 -11.35
CA GLY A 39 4.63 -7.38 -11.10
C GLY A 39 4.61 -5.84 -11.20
N LYS A 40 3.42 -5.22 -11.08
CA LYS A 40 3.21 -3.77 -11.19
C LYS A 40 2.79 -3.10 -9.89
N TYR A 41 3.08 -3.74 -8.75
CA TYR A 41 2.79 -3.22 -7.41
C TYR A 41 3.25 -1.76 -7.24
N GLU A 42 4.55 -1.49 -7.40
CA GLU A 42 5.12 -0.17 -7.13
C GLU A 42 4.53 0.90 -8.06
N ALA A 43 4.37 0.57 -9.35
CA ALA A 43 3.81 1.49 -10.33
C ALA A 43 2.35 1.86 -10.02
N MET A 44 1.54 0.89 -9.59
CA MET A 44 0.14 1.12 -9.22
C MET A 44 0.03 1.86 -7.89
N TYR A 45 0.81 1.47 -6.88
CA TYR A 45 0.87 2.14 -5.58
C TYR A 45 1.27 3.62 -5.71
N GLN A 46 2.32 3.92 -6.48
CA GLN A 46 2.75 5.31 -6.72
C GLN A 46 1.66 6.10 -7.42
N ARG A 47 1.04 5.52 -8.46
CA ARG A 47 -0.09 6.17 -9.15
C ARG A 47 -1.24 6.47 -8.20
N MET A 48 -1.58 5.56 -7.29
CA MET A 48 -2.62 5.80 -6.28
C MET A 48 -2.25 6.98 -5.38
N TYR A 49 -1.01 7.01 -4.88
CA TYR A 49 -0.52 8.07 -4.01
C TYR A 49 -0.54 9.45 -4.70
N GLU A 50 0.01 9.54 -5.91
CA GLU A 50 0.06 10.77 -6.71
C GLU A 50 -1.33 11.33 -7.06
N THR A 51 -2.32 10.45 -7.18
CA THR A 51 -3.68 10.82 -7.60
C THR A 51 -4.69 10.83 -6.45
N GLN A 52 -4.25 10.65 -5.19
CA GLN A 52 -5.13 10.47 -4.04
C GLN A 52 -6.18 11.58 -3.90
N ALA A 53 -5.83 12.83 -4.22
CA ALA A 53 -6.76 13.96 -4.20
C ALA A 53 -7.98 13.80 -5.13
N GLN A 54 -7.93 12.91 -6.12
CA GLN A 54 -9.00 12.66 -7.08
C GLN A 54 -10.06 11.67 -6.56
N TRP A 55 -9.71 10.83 -5.57
CA TRP A 55 -10.54 9.68 -5.18
C TRP A 55 -10.59 9.40 -3.68
N GLY A 56 -9.57 9.77 -2.90
CA GLY A 56 -9.38 9.36 -1.50
C GLY A 56 -10.56 9.75 -0.59
N GLU A 57 -10.99 11.01 -0.66
CA GLU A 57 -12.11 11.54 0.12
C GLU A 57 -13.46 11.49 -0.62
N SER A 58 -13.50 10.85 -1.80
CA SER A 58 -14.72 10.80 -2.58
C SER A 58 -15.74 9.84 -1.97
N ALA A 59 -16.99 10.29 -1.86
CA ALA A 59 -18.13 9.45 -1.49
C ALA A 59 -18.68 8.62 -2.67
N GLU A 60 -18.15 8.80 -3.88
CA GLU A 60 -18.49 8.00 -5.06
C GLU A 60 -17.59 6.78 -5.18
N ASP A 61 -18.06 5.73 -5.87
CA ASP A 61 -17.21 4.61 -6.25
C ASP A 61 -16.21 5.05 -7.33
N LYS A 62 -14.91 4.84 -7.06
CA LYS A 62 -13.81 5.17 -7.97
C LYS A 62 -13.11 3.95 -8.56
N SER A 63 -13.69 2.75 -8.47
CA SER A 63 -13.17 1.53 -9.10
C SER A 63 -12.87 1.69 -10.60
N ALA A 64 -13.71 2.44 -11.32
CA ALA A 64 -13.47 2.74 -12.73
C ALA A 64 -12.21 3.59 -12.97
N VAL A 65 -11.88 4.50 -12.04
CA VAL A 65 -10.64 5.29 -12.09
C VAL A 65 -9.43 4.38 -11.87
N PHE A 66 -9.51 3.49 -10.88
CA PHE A 66 -8.44 2.53 -10.57
C PHE A 66 -8.18 1.56 -11.73
N ARG A 67 -9.25 1.08 -12.36
CA ARG A 67 -9.16 0.28 -13.60
C ARG A 67 -8.50 1.06 -14.74
N GLY A 68 -8.80 2.36 -14.87
CA GLY A 68 -8.14 3.25 -15.83
C GLY A 68 -6.64 3.35 -15.59
N PHE A 69 -6.21 3.45 -14.33
CA PHE A 69 -4.78 3.46 -13.98
C PHE A 69 -4.08 2.15 -14.36
N ALA A 70 -4.72 0.99 -14.12
CA ALA A 70 -4.19 -0.29 -14.57
C ALA A 70 -4.00 -0.35 -16.10
N GLN A 71 -4.96 0.20 -16.85
CA GLN A 71 -4.87 0.30 -18.31
C GLN A 71 -3.70 1.19 -18.75
N ASP A 72 -3.53 2.36 -18.14
CA ASP A 72 -2.43 3.29 -18.46
C ASP A 72 -1.05 2.70 -18.14
N LEU A 73 -0.98 1.84 -17.13
CA LEU A 73 0.24 1.11 -16.75
C LEU A 73 0.53 -0.10 -17.66
N GLY A 74 -0.35 -0.38 -18.62
CA GLY A 74 -0.18 -1.43 -19.61
C GLY A 74 -0.38 -2.84 -19.05
N LEU A 75 -1.22 -3.00 -18.02
CA LEU A 75 -1.55 -4.31 -17.48
C LEU A 75 -2.40 -5.12 -18.48
N ASP A 76 -2.35 -6.45 -18.34
CA ASP A 76 -3.37 -7.31 -18.94
C ASP A 76 -4.68 -7.05 -18.21
N MET A 77 -5.61 -6.38 -18.91
CA MET A 77 -6.89 -5.97 -18.32
C MET A 77 -7.83 -7.15 -18.07
N ALA A 78 -7.72 -8.25 -18.81
CA ALA A 78 -8.52 -9.43 -18.52
C ALA A 78 -8.04 -10.10 -17.22
N ALA A 79 -6.72 -10.20 -17.03
CA ALA A 79 -6.14 -10.70 -15.78
C ALA A 79 -6.42 -9.75 -14.60
N PHE A 80 -6.32 -8.44 -14.81
CA PHE A 80 -6.63 -7.44 -13.79
C PHE A 80 -8.09 -7.51 -13.35
N ASP A 81 -9.03 -7.49 -14.30
CA ASP A 81 -10.47 -7.55 -14.00
C ASP A 81 -10.84 -8.86 -13.29
N ALA A 82 -10.22 -9.97 -13.69
CA ALA A 82 -10.38 -11.25 -13.00
C ALA A 82 -9.83 -11.22 -11.56
N ALA A 83 -8.65 -10.67 -11.35
CA ALA A 83 -8.04 -10.56 -10.03
C ALA A 83 -8.85 -9.64 -9.09
N VAL A 84 -9.37 -8.52 -9.59
CA VAL A 84 -10.25 -7.62 -8.80
C VAL A 84 -11.56 -8.32 -8.41
N ALA A 85 -12.09 -9.19 -9.27
CA ALA A 85 -13.31 -9.94 -8.99
C ALA A 85 -13.09 -11.19 -8.12
N ASP A 86 -11.83 -11.63 -7.94
CA ASP A 86 -11.49 -12.80 -7.14
C ASP A 86 -11.52 -12.45 -5.63
N PRO A 87 -12.37 -13.12 -4.83
CA PRO A 87 -12.40 -12.95 -3.38
C PRO A 87 -11.03 -13.13 -2.72
N ALA A 88 -10.15 -13.98 -3.26
CA ALA A 88 -8.82 -14.21 -2.71
C ALA A 88 -7.93 -12.95 -2.72
N THR A 89 -8.15 -12.02 -3.66
CA THR A 89 -7.45 -10.74 -3.71
C THR A 89 -7.87 -9.83 -2.56
N GLN A 90 -9.17 -9.78 -2.26
CA GLN A 90 -9.67 -9.04 -1.10
C GLN A 90 -9.24 -9.69 0.22
N GLU A 91 -9.34 -11.01 0.34
CA GLU A 91 -8.87 -11.76 1.52
C GLU A 91 -7.37 -11.50 1.79
N ARG A 92 -6.58 -11.23 0.74
CA ARG A 92 -5.18 -10.86 0.92
C ARG A 92 -4.97 -9.51 1.56
N VAL A 93 -5.77 -8.53 1.16
CA VAL A 93 -5.80 -7.21 1.80
C VAL A 93 -6.31 -7.31 3.25
N GLU A 94 -7.35 -8.11 3.48
CA GLU A 94 -7.93 -8.32 4.82
C GLU A 94 -6.97 -9.02 5.78
N LEU A 95 -6.07 -9.89 5.28
CA LEU A 95 -5.03 -10.48 6.11
C LEU A 95 -4.06 -9.42 6.67
N ASP A 96 -3.64 -8.45 5.86
CA ASP A 96 -2.80 -7.34 6.35
C ASP A 96 -3.54 -6.47 7.38
N VAL A 97 -4.84 -6.25 7.18
CA VAL A 97 -5.69 -5.55 8.15
C VAL A 97 -5.73 -6.31 9.48
N ALA A 98 -6.03 -7.61 9.44
CA ALA A 98 -6.11 -8.44 10.64
C ALA A 98 -4.77 -8.50 11.40
N ASP A 99 -3.65 -8.60 10.67
CA ASP A 99 -2.32 -8.54 11.27
C ASP A 99 -2.06 -7.18 11.93
N GLY A 100 -2.44 -6.08 11.28
CA GLY A 100 -2.33 -4.73 11.85
C GLY A 100 -3.18 -4.57 13.12
N GLU A 101 -4.43 -5.03 13.10
CA GLU A 101 -5.32 -5.00 14.26
C GLU A 101 -4.76 -5.83 15.43
N ALA A 102 -4.21 -7.02 15.16
CA ALA A 102 -3.58 -7.88 16.16
C ALA A 102 -2.34 -7.21 16.80
N LEU A 103 -1.64 -6.36 16.04
CA LEU A 103 -0.52 -5.55 16.51
C LEU A 103 -0.96 -4.22 17.17
N GLY A 104 -2.26 -3.95 17.25
CA GLY A 104 -2.81 -2.74 17.86
C GLY A 104 -2.72 -1.49 16.99
N VAL A 105 -2.57 -1.63 15.66
CA VAL A 105 -2.56 -0.51 14.71
C VAL A 105 -3.91 0.20 14.75
N GLY A 106 -3.91 1.46 15.20
CA GLY A 106 -5.11 2.30 15.31
C GLY A 106 -5.32 3.27 14.15
N GLY A 107 -4.36 3.36 13.22
CA GLY A 107 -4.42 4.31 12.13
C GLY A 107 -3.25 4.23 11.17
N THR A 108 -3.33 5.02 10.10
CA THR A 108 -2.31 5.12 9.06
C THR A 108 -1.75 6.55 8.97
N PRO A 109 -0.42 6.73 8.78
CA PRO A 109 0.61 5.69 8.77
C PRO A 109 0.96 5.20 10.19
N THR A 110 1.37 3.93 10.30
CA THR A 110 2.06 3.35 11.46
C THR A 110 3.31 2.65 10.94
N PHE A 111 4.46 2.80 11.61
CA PHE A 111 5.71 2.20 11.19
C PHE A 111 6.22 1.20 12.23
N TYR A 112 6.86 0.14 11.74
CA TYR A 112 7.62 -0.79 12.56
C TYR A 112 9.04 -0.87 12.02
N LEU A 113 10.02 -0.98 12.91
CA LEU A 113 11.43 -1.23 12.60
C LEU A 113 11.90 -2.41 13.46
N ASP A 114 12.32 -3.49 12.81
CA ASP A 114 12.75 -4.74 13.46
C ASP A 114 11.77 -5.30 14.51
N GLY A 115 10.47 -5.14 14.23
CA GLY A 115 9.37 -5.63 15.08
C GLY A 115 8.88 -4.64 16.13
N GLU A 116 9.55 -3.52 16.32
CA GLU A 116 9.19 -2.49 17.30
C GLU A 116 8.50 -1.30 16.64
N VAL A 117 7.53 -0.68 17.34
CA VAL A 117 6.80 0.49 16.83
C VAL A 117 7.74 1.69 16.71
N LEU A 118 7.76 2.32 15.53
CA LEU A 118 8.53 3.53 15.25
C LEU A 118 7.58 4.73 15.06
N ASN A 119 7.79 5.79 15.86
CA ASN A 119 6.99 7.01 15.83
C ASN A 119 7.85 8.22 15.41
N PRO A 120 8.19 8.37 14.12
CA PRO A 120 9.00 9.47 13.66
C PRO A 120 8.20 10.78 13.67
N GLU A 121 8.76 11.86 14.21
CA GLU A 121 8.17 13.20 14.14
C GLU A 121 8.62 13.98 12.89
N SER A 122 9.64 13.48 12.19
CA SER A 122 10.16 14.08 10.96
C SER A 122 10.80 13.03 10.05
N LEU A 123 10.97 13.41 8.77
CA LEU A 123 11.74 12.59 7.82
C LEU A 123 13.18 12.37 8.28
N GLU A 124 13.78 13.37 8.93
CA GLU A 124 15.14 13.26 9.46
C GLU A 124 15.23 12.21 10.57
N GLN A 125 14.28 12.21 11.53
CA GLN A 125 14.21 11.17 12.56
C GLN A 125 13.96 9.78 11.96
N PHE A 126 13.07 9.69 10.96
CA PHE A 126 12.83 8.42 10.26
C PHE A 126 14.09 7.91 9.56
N ARG A 127 14.81 8.77 8.84
CA ARG A 127 16.07 8.42 8.18
C ARG A 127 17.13 7.98 9.18
N ALA A 128 17.29 8.68 10.30
CA ALA A 128 18.26 8.33 11.33
C ALA A 128 17.97 6.96 11.97
N ALA A 129 16.69 6.63 12.20
CA ALA A 129 16.30 5.31 12.70
C ALA A 129 16.64 4.19 11.71
N VAL A 130 16.32 4.38 10.42
CA VAL A 130 16.67 3.44 9.36
C VAL A 130 18.18 3.27 9.21
N GLU A 131 18.94 4.37 9.28
CA GLU A 131 20.41 4.34 9.20
C GLU A 131 21.03 3.57 10.36
N ALA A 132 20.52 3.76 11.59
CA ALA A 132 20.99 3.02 12.75
C ALA A 132 20.76 1.50 12.57
N ALA A 133 19.55 1.09 12.20
CA ALA A 133 19.21 -0.32 11.97
C ALA A 133 20.00 -0.95 10.81
N ALA A 134 20.34 -0.16 9.78
CA ALA A 134 21.14 -0.63 8.65
C ALA A 134 22.61 -0.96 9.01
N THR A 135 23.07 -0.57 10.20
CA THR A 135 24.47 -0.71 10.63
C THR A 135 24.70 -1.74 11.74
N ASP A 136 23.63 -2.33 12.29
CA ASP A 136 23.68 -3.47 13.24
C ASP A 136 23.86 -4.81 12.52
#